data_AF-A0A0M3K7F6-F1
#
_entry.id   AF-A0A0M3K7F6-F1
#
_cell.length_a   1.000
_cell.length_b   1.000
_cell.length_c   1.000
_cell.angle_alpha   90.00
_cell.angle_beta   90.00
_cell.angle_gamma   90.00
#
_symmetry.space_group_name_H-M   'P 1'
#
loop_
_entity.id
_entity.type
_entity.pdbx_description
1 polymer ?
#
loop_
_entity_poly.entity_id
_entity_poly.type
_entity_poly.pdbx_seq_one_letter_code
_entity_poly.pdbx_strand_id
1 'polypeptide(L)' 'MSSNSRAASISSGFVGGDPTPMIAGTEEKSGWLQKWTNYLKGYRQRWFVLDAHANLSYYRLAVLYIL' A
#
# COMPACT_ATOMS: atom_id res chain seq x y z
N MET A 1 21.07 -2.47 31.02
CA MET A 1 19.70 -2.37 30.46
C MET A 1 19.81 -1.53 29.20
N SER A 2 19.63 -1.94 27.95
CA SER A 2 19.59 -3.22 27.24
C SER A 2 20.19 -2.88 25.87
N SER A 3 21.18 -3.63 25.39
CA SER A 3 21.74 -3.46 24.06
C SER A 3 20.75 -4.01 23.04
N ASN A 4 20.31 -3.19 22.08
CA ASN A 4 19.38 -3.61 21.04
C ASN A 4 20.12 -4.40 19.95
N SER A 5 20.31 -5.69 20.21
CA SER A 5 20.80 -6.67 19.25
C SER A 5 19.64 -7.15 18.38
N ARG A 6 19.65 -6.85 17.08
CA ARG A 6 19.10 -7.68 15.98
C ARG A 6 19.23 -6.94 14.64
N ALA A 7 20.45 -6.92 14.10
CA ALA A 7 20.63 -6.83 12.67
C ALA A 7 20.08 -8.13 12.06
N ALA A 8 18.91 -8.08 11.44
CA ALA A 8 18.39 -9.19 10.67
C ALA A 8 19.25 -9.31 9.40
N SER A 9 20.07 -10.36 9.34
CA SER A 9 20.76 -10.80 8.14
C SER A 9 19.71 -11.12 7.07
N ILE A 10 19.66 -10.32 6.01
CA ILE A 10 18.86 -10.64 4.82
C ILE A 10 19.67 -11.69 4.04
N SER A 11 19.22 -12.92 4.08
CA SER A 11 19.76 -14.02 3.26
C SER A 11 19.56 -13.66 1.78
N SER A 12 20.64 -13.33 1.08
CA SER A 12 20.69 -13.30 -0.38
C SER A 12 20.62 -14.75 -0.89
N GLY A 13 19.42 -15.25 -1.11
CA GLY A 13 19.20 -16.57 -1.69
C GLY A 13 18.08 -16.51 -2.73
N PHE A 14 18.45 -16.30 -3.99
CA PHE A 14 17.58 -16.64 -5.11
C PHE A 14 18.38 -17.49 -6.09
N VAL A 15 18.17 -18.80 -6.01
CA VAL A 15 18.68 -19.82 -6.92
C VAL A 15 17.49 -20.33 -7.72
N GLY A 16 17.63 -20.38 -9.04
CA GLY A 16 16.85 -21.30 -9.90
C GLY A 16 15.74 -20.69 -10.75
N GLY A 17 16.07 -20.27 -11.98
CA GLY A 17 15.71 -21.04 -13.17
C GLY A 17 14.26 -21.34 -13.52
N ASP A 18 13.29 -20.47 -13.23
CA ASP A 18 11.93 -20.57 -13.79
C ASP A 18 11.67 -19.41 -14.78
N PRO A 19 11.43 -19.68 -16.09
CA PRO A 19 10.98 -18.66 -17.03
C PRO A 19 9.46 -18.48 -16.91
N THR A 20 8.92 -18.34 -15.70
CA THR A 20 7.64 -17.65 -15.56
C THR A 20 7.92 -16.20 -15.93
N PRO A 21 7.18 -15.59 -16.87
CA PRO A 21 7.33 -14.17 -17.11
C PRO A 21 7.09 -13.50 -15.76
N MET A 22 8.16 -12.94 -15.17
CA MET A 22 8.06 -12.03 -14.05
C MET A 22 7.24 -10.85 -14.57
N ILE A 23 5.91 -10.95 -14.51
CA ILE A 23 5.00 -9.82 -14.55
C ILE A 23 5.18 -9.13 -13.20
N ALA A 24 6.38 -8.60 -13.00
CA ALA A 24 6.70 -7.76 -11.88
C ALA A 24 5.97 -6.44 -12.12
N GLY A 25 4.78 -6.33 -11.55
CA GLY A 25 4.33 -5.06 -11.01
C GLY A 25 3.34 -4.25 -11.83
N THR A 26 2.41 -4.88 -12.53
CA THR A 26 1.16 -4.20 -12.95
C THR A 26 -0.07 -4.81 -12.29
N GLU A 27 0.09 -5.34 -11.08
CA GLU A 27 -1.05 -5.72 -10.26
C GLU A 27 -1.65 -4.46 -9.65
N GLU A 28 -2.91 -4.17 -10.02
CA GLU A 28 -3.70 -3.16 -9.34
C GLU A 28 -3.81 -3.54 -7.85
N LYS A 29 -3.42 -2.62 -6.96
CA LYS A 29 -3.49 -2.82 -5.51
C LYS A 29 -4.59 -1.96 -4.94
N SER A 30 -5.48 -2.55 -4.14
CA SER A 30 -6.51 -1.80 -3.44
C SER A 30 -6.55 -2.14 -1.96
N GLY A 31 -7.00 -1.18 -1.15
CA GLY A 31 -7.13 -1.39 0.28
C GLY A 31 -7.45 -0.15 1.08
N TRP A 32 -7.66 -0.37 2.38
CA TRP A 32 -7.90 0.66 3.36
C TRP A 32 -6.58 1.27 3.84
N LEU A 33 -6.44 2.59 3.72
CA LEU A 33 -5.31 3.32 4.29
C LEU A 33 -5.78 4.53 5.08
N GLN A 34 -4.96 4.91 6.05
CA GLN A 34 -5.15 6.10 6.85
C GLN A 34 -4.58 7.33 6.13
N LYS A 35 -5.45 8.24 5.70
CA LYS A 35 -5.08 9.48 5.01
C LYS A 35 -5.14 10.66 5.97
N TRP A 36 -4.07 11.46 6.03
CA TRP A 36 -4.10 12.75 6.73
C TRP A 36 -5.12 13.71 6.09
N THR A 37 -5.88 14.39 6.94
CA THR A 37 -6.87 15.40 6.52
C THR A 37 -6.33 16.80 6.70
N ASN A 38 -6.38 17.61 5.64
CA ASN A 38 -5.82 18.97 5.65
C ASN A 38 -6.48 19.89 6.69
N TYR A 39 -7.81 19.82 6.85
CA TYR A 39 -8.56 20.78 7.67
C TYR A 39 -8.88 20.28 9.08
N LEU A 40 -9.23 18.99 9.22
CA LEU A 40 -9.52 18.38 10.52
C LEU A 40 -8.27 17.88 11.26
N LYS A 41 -7.09 18.00 10.62
CA LYS A 41 -5.77 17.61 11.17
C LYS A 41 -5.79 16.26 11.91
N GLY A 42 -6.23 15.21 11.23
CA GLY A 42 -6.24 13.85 11.74
C GLY A 42 -6.20 12.82 10.61
N TYR A 43 -6.02 11.55 10.97
CA TYR A 43 -6.07 10.45 10.02
C TYR A 43 -7.50 9.94 9.86
N ARG A 44 -7.92 9.70 8.61
CA ARG A 44 -9.20 9.08 8.29
C ARG A 44 -9.00 7.91 7.33
N GLN A 45 -9.76 6.85 7.54
CA GLN A 45 -9.75 5.69 6.68
C GLN A 45 -10.38 6.04 5.33
N ARG A 46 -9.67 5.73 4.24
CA ARG A 46 -10.12 5.89 2.86
C ARG A 46 -9.76 4.63 2.07
N TRP A 47 -10.61 4.26 1.13
CA TRP A 47 -10.30 3.19 0.17
C TRP A 47 -9.43 3.77 -0.94
N PHE A 48 -8.26 3.17 -1.13
CA PHE A 48 -7.32 3.54 -2.18
C PHE A 48 -7.22 2.44 -3.22
N VAL A 49 -7.01 2.86 -4.46
CA VAL A 49 -6.71 1.98 -5.59
C VAL A 49 -5.47 2.54 -6.27
N LEU A 50 -4.44 1.70 -6.36
CA LEU A 50 -3.22 1.95 -7.11
C LEU A 50 -3.31 1.16 -8.41
N ASP A 51 -3.32 1.88 -9.51
CA ASP A 51 -3.38 1.33 -10.86
C ASP A 51 -1.97 0.90 -11.35
N ALA A 52 -1.94 0.03 -12.35
CA ALA A 52 -0.79 -0.39 -13.14
C ALA A 52 0.03 0.80 -13.68
N HIS A 53 -0.62 1.93 -13.97
CA HIS A 53 0.03 3.17 -14.42
C HIS A 53 0.59 4.04 -13.27
N ALA A 54 0.72 3.50 -12.05
CA ALA A 54 1.18 4.20 -10.84
C ALA A 54 0.28 5.38 -10.40
N ASN A 55 -0.96 5.41 -10.87
CA ASN A 55 -1.95 6.40 -10.44
C ASN A 55 -2.63 5.96 -9.14
N LEU A 56 -2.63 6.83 -8.13
CA LEU A 56 -3.28 6.58 -6.84
C LEU A 56 -4.64 7.28 -6.75
N SER A 57 -5.70 6.51 -6.92
CA SER A 57 -7.09 6.96 -6.82
C SER A 57 -7.66 6.67 -5.42
N TYR A 58 -8.61 7.49 -4.95
CA TYR A 58 -9.33 7.24 -3.70
C TYR A 58 -10.80 7.62 -3.82
N TYR A 59 -11.67 6.84 -3.17
CA TYR A 59 -13.10 7.12 -3.13
C TYR A 59 -13.49 7.72 -1.78
N ARG A 60 -14.33 8.77 -1.82
CA ARG A 60 -15.03 9.26 -0.64
C ARG A 60 -16.47 8.80 -0.77
N LEU A 61 -16.97 8.12 0.26
CA LEU A 61 -18.40 7.86 0.38
C LEU A 61 -19.09 9.22 0.60
N ALA A 62 -19.55 9.85 -0.48
CA ALA A 62 -20.50 10.93 -0.41
C ALA A 62 -21.85 10.26 -0.19
N VAL A 63 -22.27 10.15 1.06
CA VAL A 63 -23.66 9.79 1.35
C VAL A 63 -24.48 10.98 0.85
N LEU A 64 -25.02 10.86 -0.37
CA LEU A 64 -26.06 11.72 -0.90
C LEU A 64 -27.29 11.50 0.00
N TYR A 65 -27.38 12.25 1.08
CA TYR A 65 -28.64 12.43 1.80
C TYR A 65 -29.51 13.33 0.92
N ILE A 66 -30.40 12.70 0.15
CA ILE A 66 -31.62 13.35 -0.36
C ILE A 66 -32.61 13.31 0.81
N LEU A 67 -32.79 14.44 1.50
CA LEU A 67 -34.04 14.91 2.10
C LEU A 67 -33.98 16.43 2.17
#